data_AF-A0A427ALB5-F1
#
_entry.id   AF-A0A427ALB5-F1
#
_cell.length_a   1.000
_cell.length_b   1.000
_cell.length_c   1.000
_cell.angle_alpha   90.00
_cell.angle_beta   90.00
_cell.angle_gamma   90.00
#
_symmetry.space_group_name_H-M   'P 1'
#
loop_
_entity.id
_entity.type
_entity.pdbx_description
1 polymer ?
#
loop_
_entity_poly.entity_id
_entity_poly.type
_entity_poly.pdbx_seq_one_letter_code
_entity_poly.pdbx_strand_id
1 'polypeptide(L)'
;MALRCNVYRPTFVQIIKKKAVEQFSPIPYLATLLNCMMWFLYGLPIVHPHSLLVVTINGIGLVIESAYLTIFFIYATREGRVRLTRSPFSL
;
A
#
# COMPACT_ATOMS: atom_id res chain seq x y z
N MET A 1 26.61 -10.92 33.52
CA MET A 1 25.50 -9.94 33.59
C MET A 1 25.71 -8.83 32.56
N ALA A 2 25.52 -9.11 31.27
CA ALA A 2 25.73 -8.13 30.18
C ALA A 2 24.92 -8.45 28.89
N LEU A 3 23.83 -9.22 29.00
CA LEU A 3 23.04 -9.68 27.84
C LEU A 3 21.60 -9.10 27.79
N ARG A 4 21.25 -8.12 28.63
CA ARG A 4 19.89 -7.53 28.69
C ARG A 4 19.79 -6.04 28.34
N CYS A 5 20.80 -5.44 27.71
CA CYS A 5 20.80 -3.99 27.38
C CYS A 5 20.72 -3.71 25.87
N ASN A 6 19.98 -4.52 25.09
CA ASN A 6 19.74 -4.23 23.66
C ASN A 6 18.27 -4.38 23.22
N VAL A 7 17.34 -4.56 24.17
CA VAL A 7 15.91 -4.77 23.86
C VAL A 7 15.09 -3.47 23.93
N TYR A 8 15.67 -2.37 24.45
CA TYR A 8 14.96 -1.10 24.67
C TYR A 8 15.28 -0.01 23.65
N ARG A 9 15.75 -0.36 22.44
CA ARG A 9 15.65 0.58 21.32
C ARG A 9 14.25 0.40 20.74
N PRO A 10 13.39 1.42 20.69
CA PRO A 10 12.08 1.25 20.07
C PRO A 10 12.33 0.82 18.64
N THR A 11 11.84 -0.35 18.25
CA THR A 11 11.90 -0.86 16.87
C THR A 11 11.46 0.23 15.88
N PHE A 12 10.52 1.07 16.32
CA PHE A 12 10.04 2.28 15.67
C PHE A 12 11.15 3.27 15.26
N VAL A 13 12.16 3.52 16.10
CA VAL A 13 13.26 4.45 15.80
C VAL A 13 14.22 3.86 14.76
N GLN A 14 14.39 2.54 14.73
CA GLN A 14 15.15 1.87 13.66
C GLN A 14 14.38 1.85 12.33
N ILE A 15 13.05 1.69 12.36
CA ILE A 15 12.18 1.77 11.18
C ILE A 15 12.23 3.17 10.56
N ILE A 16 12.16 4.21 11.38
CA ILE A 16 12.25 5.61 10.93
C ILE A 16 13.66 5.96 10.42
N LYS A 17 14.72 5.55 11.13
CA LYS A 17 16.11 5.86 10.72
C LYS A 17 16.58 5.09 9.48
N LYS A 18 16.04 3.90 9.20
CA LYS A 18 16.44 3.12 8.02
C LYS A 18 16.00 3.73 6.70
N LYS A 19 15.18 4.80 6.68
CA LYS A 19 14.55 5.29 5.44
C LYS A 19 14.03 4.12 4.60
N ALA A 20 13.44 3.10 5.25
CA ALA A 20 12.88 1.90 4.62
C ALA A 20 11.52 2.22 3.96
N VAL A 21 11.49 3.37 3.31
CA VAL A 21 10.47 3.89 2.42
C VAL A 21 10.98 3.75 0.97
N GLU A 22 12.15 3.13 0.74
CA GLU A 22 12.75 2.97 -0.59
C GLU A 22 11.93 2.09 -1.55
N GLN A 23 10.93 1.36 -1.07
CA GLN A 23 9.94 0.70 -1.91
C GLN A 23 8.61 0.72 -1.15
N PHE A 24 7.79 1.77 -1.32
CA PHE A 24 6.38 1.64 -0.97
C PHE A 24 5.83 0.46 -1.79
N SER A 25 5.76 -0.71 -1.16
CA SER A 25 5.23 -1.90 -1.81
C SER A 25 3.76 -1.62 -2.12
N PRO A 26 3.25 -2.00 -3.31
CA PRO A 26 1.84 -1.86 -3.62
C PRO A 26 0.97 -2.83 -2.79
N ILE A 27 1.60 -3.80 -2.10
CA ILE A 27 0.92 -4.84 -1.31
C ILE A 27 -0.03 -4.25 -0.24
N PRO A 28 0.38 -3.31 0.64
CA PRO A 28 -0.53 -2.69 1.59
C PRO A 28 -1.74 -2.02 0.91
N TYR A 29 -1.53 -1.26 -0.18
CA TYR A 29 -2.61 -0.59 -0.93
C TYR A 29 -3.58 -1.59 -1.60
N LEU A 30 -3.05 -2.71 -2.09
CA LEU A 30 -3.86 -3.79 -2.65
C LEU A 30 -4.68 -4.49 -1.56
N ALA A 31 -4.09 -4.69 -0.38
CA ALA A 31 -4.79 -5.29 0.75
C ALA A 31 -5.92 -4.39 1.27
N THR A 32 -5.71 -3.07 1.35
CA THR A 32 -6.77 -2.09 1.68
C THR A 32 -7.85 -2.06 0.60
N LEU A 33 -7.49 -2.04 -0.69
CA LEU A 33 -8.47 -2.10 -1.78
C LEU A 33 -9.36 -3.35 -1.68
N LEU A 34 -8.77 -4.53 -1.44
CA LEU A 34 -9.53 -5.79 -1.28
C LEU A 34 -10.41 -5.76 -0.02
N ASN A 35 -9.91 -5.19 1.08
CA ASN A 35 -10.70 -5.02 2.30
C ASN A 35 -11.90 -4.11 2.07
N CYS A 36 -11.69 -2.95 1.45
CA CYS A 36 -12.77 -2.02 1.09
C CYS A 36 -13.75 -2.65 0.10
N MET A 37 -13.27 -3.43 -0.87
CA MET A 37 -14.11 -4.16 -1.81
C MET A 37 -15.04 -5.15 -1.10
N MET A 38 -14.50 -5.94 -0.17
CA MET A 38 -15.30 -6.89 0.61
C MET A 38 -16.39 -6.17 1.43
N TRP A 39 -16.02 -5.11 2.15
CA TRP A 39 -16.99 -4.37 2.97
C TRP A 39 -18.03 -3.60 2.15
N PHE A 40 -17.62 -3.07 0.98
CA PHE A 40 -18.53 -2.43 0.05
C PHE A 40 -19.59 -3.41 -0.47
N LEU A 41 -19.16 -4.60 -0.92
CA LEU A 41 -20.06 -5.65 -1.40
C LEU A 41 -20.98 -6.18 -0.29
N TYR A 42 -20.44 -6.35 0.92
CA TYR A 42 -21.22 -6.74 2.09
C TYR A 42 -22.28 -5.70 2.47
N GLY A 43 -21.95 -4.41 2.38
CA GLY A 43 -22.87 -3.33 2.74
C GLY A 43 -24.01 -3.10 1.74
N LEU A 44 -23.95 -3.70 0.55
CA LEU A 44 -24.99 -3.53 -0.47
C LEU A 44 -26.37 -3.95 0.07
N PRO A 45 -27.44 -3.22 -0.29
CA PRO A 45 -28.78 -3.48 0.24
C PRO A 45 -29.35 -4.85 -0.11
N ILE A 46 -28.79 -5.52 -1.12
CA ILE A 46 -29.11 -6.92 -1.50
C ILE A 46 -28.59 -7.91 -0.44
N VAL A 47 -27.45 -7.63 0.19
CA VAL A 47 -26.80 -8.51 1.16
C VAL A 47 -27.14 -8.10 2.59
N HIS A 48 -27.02 -6.81 2.90
CA HIS A 48 -27.33 -6.28 4.22
C HIS A 48 -28.16 -4.99 4.10
N PRO A 49 -29.49 -5.07 4.28
CA PRO A 49 -30.34 -3.88 4.29
C PRO A 49 -29.94 -2.94 5.46
N HIS A 50 -30.08 -1.63 5.25
CA HIS A 50 -29.72 -0.55 6.19
C HIS A 50 -28.21 -0.29 6.43
N SER A 51 -27.31 -0.82 5.58
CA SER A 51 -25.84 -0.65 5.75
C SER A 51 -25.20 0.45 4.86
N LEU A 52 -25.94 1.52 4.53
CA LEU A 52 -25.48 2.58 3.63
C LEU A 52 -24.19 3.29 4.09
N LEU A 53 -23.97 3.43 5.40
CA LEU A 53 -22.73 4.03 5.92
C LEU A 53 -21.50 3.18 5.59
N VAL A 54 -21.63 1.86 5.63
CA VAL A 54 -20.54 0.92 5.29
C VAL A 54 -20.24 0.99 3.79
N VAL A 55 -21.27 1.09 2.95
CA VAL A 55 -21.11 1.24 1.49
C VAL A 55 -20.43 2.56 1.15
N THR A 56 -20.86 3.68 1.73
CA THR A 56 -20.33 4.99 1.38
C THR A 56 -18.86 5.16 1.80
N ILE A 57 -18.50 4.77 3.02
CA ILE A 57 -17.11 4.89 3.48
C ILE A 57 -16.14 3.97 2.72
N ASN A 58 -16.53 2.72 2.47
CA ASN A 58 -15.69 1.77 1.74
C ASN A 58 -15.68 2.06 0.23
N GLY A 59 -16.75 2.65 -0.31
CA GLY A 59 -16.80 3.12 -1.70
C GLY A 59 -15.83 4.27 -1.95
N ILE A 60 -15.75 5.25 -1.04
CA ILE A 60 -14.74 6.32 -1.11
C ILE A 60 -13.33 5.71 -0.97
N GLY A 61 -13.15 4.76 -0.05
CA GLY A 61 -11.89 4.02 0.09
C GLY A 61 -11.46 3.32 -1.21
N LEU A 62 -12.37 2.63 -1.88
CA LEU A 62 -12.12 2.00 -3.19
C LEU A 62 -11.64 3.00 -4.24
N VAL A 63 -12.25 4.19 -4.32
CA VAL A 63 -11.85 5.24 -5.28
C VAL A 63 -10.43 5.75 -4.97
N ILE A 64 -10.13 6.00 -3.69
CA ILE A 64 -8.82 6.53 -3.29
C ILE A 64 -7.72 5.48 -3.51
N GLU A 65 -7.91 4.25 -3.03
CA GLU A 65 -6.92 3.16 -3.16
C GLU A 65 -6.68 2.78 -4.63
N SER A 66 -7.74 2.77 -5.45
CA SER A 66 -7.58 2.51 -6.89
C SER A 66 -6.82 3.62 -7.60
N ALA A 67 -7.03 4.90 -7.24
CA ALA A 67 -6.25 6.01 -7.77
C ALA A 67 -4.76 5.89 -7.40
N TYR A 68 -4.46 5.56 -6.13
CA TYR A 68 -3.08 5.35 -5.67
C TYR A 68 -2.40 4.19 -6.41
N LEU A 69 -3.06 3.04 -6.53
CA LEU A 69 -2.52 1.89 -7.26
C LEU A 69 -2.33 2.22 -8.74
N THR A 70 -3.26 2.94 -9.37
CA THR A 70 -3.15 3.35 -10.78
C THR A 70 -1.92 4.23 -11.01
N ILE A 71 -1.73 5.25 -10.17
CA ILE A 71 -0.53 6.11 -10.19
C ILE A 71 0.71 5.25 -9.97
N PHE A 72 0.71 4.39 -8.95
CA PHE A 72 1.84 3.50 -8.65
C PHE A 72 2.20 2.63 -9.85
N PHE A 73 1.25 1.99 -10.52
CA PHE A 73 1.51 1.15 -11.70
C PHE A 73 2.07 1.95 -12.88
N ILE A 74 1.55 3.15 -13.15
CA ILE A 74 2.03 4.02 -14.24
C ILE A 74 3.48 4.45 -14.00
N TYR A 75 3.83 4.86 -12.78
CA TYR A 75 5.19 5.34 -12.48
C TYR A 75 6.18 4.19 -12.25
N ALA A 76 5.78 3.09 -11.61
CA ALA A 76 6.63 1.91 -11.43
C ALA A 76 7.03 1.28 -12.77
N THR A 77 6.11 1.21 -13.74
CA THR A 77 6.45 0.75 -15.10
C THR A 77 7.37 1.72 -15.83
N ARG A 78 7.28 3.03 -15.55
CA ARG A 78 8.16 4.04 -16.13
C ARG A 78 9.61 3.93 -15.62
N GLU A 79 9.82 3.65 -14.33
CA GLU A 79 11.16 3.48 -13.77
C GLU A 79 11.90 2.24 -14.31
N GLY A 80 11.18 1.14 -14.54
CA GLY A 80 11.75 -0.05 -15.19
C GLY A 80 12.22 0.21 -16.62
N ARG A 81 11.47 1.02 -17.38
CA ARG A 81 11.84 1.39 -18.76
C ARG A 81 13.03 2.36 -18.81
N VAL A 82 13.11 3.34 -17.91
CA VAL A 82 14.24 4.30 -17.88
C VAL A 82 15.56 3.60 -17.56
N ARG A 83 15.55 2.56 -16.72
CA ARG A 83 16.75 1.77 -16.37
C ARG A 83 17.26 0.94 -17.56
N LEU A 84 16.38 0.39 -18.39
CA LEU A 84 16.74 -0.37 -19.59
C LEU A 84 17.29 0.52 -20.71
N THR A 85 16.78 1.74 -20.88
CA THR A 85 17.35 2.71 -21.84
C THR A 85 18.65 3.37 -21.36
N ARG A 86 19.06 3.17 -20.10
CA ARG A 86 20.30 3.72 -19.53
C ARG A 86 21.40 2.70 -19.30
N SER A 87 21.23 1.43 -19.69
CA SER A 87 22.40 0.57 -19.85
C SER A 87 23.25 1.18 -20.96
N PRO A 88 24.45 1.74 -20.69
CA PRO A 88 25.38 1.96 -21.77
C PRO A 88 25.64 0.56 -22.31
N PHE A 89 25.19 0.32 -23.53
CA PHE A 89 25.71 -0.75 -24.34
C PHE A 89 27.18 -0.41 -24.58
N SER A 90 28.03 -0.68 -23.58
CA SER A 90 29.48 -0.67 -23.71
C SER A 90 29.85 -1.95 -24.46
N LEU A 91 29.82 -1.80 -25.79
CA LEU A 91 30.79 -2.39 -26.71
C LEU A 91 32.22 -2.29 -26.16
#